data_AF-A0AAJ0M9Y4-F1
#
_entry.id   AF-A0AAJ0M9Y4-F1
#
_cell.length_a   1.000
_cell.length_b   1.000
_cell.length_c   1.000
_cell.angle_alpha   90.00
_cell.angle_beta   90.00
_cell.angle_gamma   90.00
#
_symmetry.space_group_name_H-M   'P 1'
#
loop_
_entity.id
_entity.type
_entity.pdbx_description
1 polymer ?
#
loop_
_entity_poly.entity_id
_entity_poly.type
_entity_poly.pdbx_seq_one_letter_code
_entity_poly.pdbx_strand_id
1 'polypeptide(L)'
;MRTSRHIQMASPATVLPVTAQELVTAYRHLLRHSLRAVQFSKPSRYVIVDQLRAAFRDPKASAATFDRERVRRTIWFFKAATQEAGLESRILKNLVRVHWERKRAGRWSSWKGQIVKAAQQAGKTECPKRTKPTHPIRGTEYTHYENTIAMLNDTMGLCLR
;
A
#
# COMPACT_ATOMS: atom_id res chain seq x y z
N MET A 1 7.83 42.20 42.61
CA MET A 1 6.56 41.62 42.09
C MET A 1 6.85 40.84 40.81
N ARG A 2 7.04 39.52 40.89
CA ARG A 2 7.31 38.63 39.74
C ARG A 2 6.09 37.73 39.56
N THR A 3 5.32 37.96 38.50
CA THR A 3 4.14 37.16 38.14
C THR A 3 4.60 35.86 37.48
N SER A 4 4.65 34.80 38.26
CA SER A 4 4.93 33.45 37.77
C SER A 4 3.69 32.90 37.05
N ARG A 5 3.64 33.02 35.72
CA ARG A 5 2.65 32.33 34.90
C ARG A 5 3.09 30.88 34.75
N HIS A 6 2.51 30.02 35.58
CA HIS A 6 2.57 28.57 35.43
C HIS A 6 1.91 28.20 34.10
N ILE A 7 2.72 27.88 33.09
CA ILE A 7 2.25 27.30 31.84
C ILE A 7 1.87 25.85 32.17
N GLN A 8 0.57 25.57 32.33
CA GLN A 8 0.05 24.21 32.34
C GLN A 8 0.28 23.62 30.95
N MET A 9 1.33 22.81 30.83
CA MET A 9 1.56 21.96 29.67
C MET A 9 0.37 20.99 29.55
N ALA A 10 -0.26 20.98 28.39
CA ALA A 10 -1.35 20.09 28.05
C ALA A 10 -0.92 18.62 28.27
N SER A 11 -1.75 17.90 29.03
CA SER A 11 -1.60 16.46 29.28
C SER A 11 -1.53 15.68 27.95
N PRO A 12 -0.65 14.67 27.80
CA PRO A 12 -0.61 13.87 26.60
C PRO A 12 -1.93 13.12 26.45
N ALA A 13 -2.58 13.28 25.29
CA ALA A 13 -3.81 12.59 24.96
C ALA A 13 -3.66 11.08 25.20
N THR A 14 -4.47 10.54 26.12
CA THR A 14 -4.56 9.11 26.42
C THR A 14 -4.86 8.35 25.12
N VAL A 15 -3.87 7.59 24.62
CA VAL A 15 -4.06 6.72 23.45
C VAL A 15 -4.92 5.54 23.90
N LEU A 16 -6.23 5.65 23.69
CA LEU A 16 -7.16 4.56 23.98
C LEU A 16 -6.80 3.35 23.10
N PRO A 17 -6.85 2.12 23.64
CA PRO A 17 -6.57 0.92 22.86
C PRO A 17 -7.55 0.81 21.69
N VAL A 18 -7.03 0.53 20.50
CA VAL A 18 -7.82 0.37 19.29
C VAL A 18 -8.77 -0.81 19.47
N THR A 19 -10.08 -0.55 19.40
CA THR A 19 -11.08 -1.60 19.56
C THR A 19 -11.24 -2.39 18.25
N ALA A 20 -11.62 -3.67 18.35
CA ALA A 20 -11.89 -4.48 17.15
C ALA A 20 -13.00 -3.88 16.28
N GLN A 21 -14.01 -3.26 16.91
CA GLN A 21 -15.10 -2.59 16.22
C GLN A 21 -14.63 -1.37 15.42
N GLU A 22 -13.66 -0.61 15.94
CA GLU A 22 -13.04 0.49 15.21
C GLU A 22 -12.29 0.00 13.97
N LEU A 23 -11.54 -1.11 14.07
CA LEU A 23 -10.83 -1.70 12.92
C LEU A 23 -11.81 -2.12 11.83
N VAL A 24 -12.90 -2.81 12.20
CA VAL A 24 -13.95 -3.22 11.25
C VAL A 24 -14.61 -2.01 10.60
N THR A 25 -14.88 -0.96 11.38
CA THR A 25 -15.49 0.28 10.89
C THR A 25 -14.56 0.99 9.91
N ALA A 26 -13.27 1.15 10.25
CA ALA A 26 -12.25 1.71 9.38
C ALA A 26 -12.11 0.93 8.07
N TYR A 27 -12.03 -0.40 8.15
CA TYR A 27 -11.98 -1.27 6.96
C TYR A 27 -13.19 -1.05 6.05
N ARG A 28 -14.41 -1.00 6.61
CA ARG A 28 -15.64 -0.78 5.82
C ARG A 28 -15.64 0.58 5.14
N HIS A 29 -15.20 1.64 5.81
CA HIS A 29 -15.13 2.98 5.22
C HIS A 29 -14.08 3.05 4.11
N LEU A 30 -12.86 2.57 4.37
CA LEU A 30 -11.78 2.53 3.38
C LEU A 30 -12.18 1.72 2.15
N LEU A 31 -12.82 0.57 2.33
CA LEU A 31 -13.29 -0.28 1.24
C LEU A 31 -14.35 0.44 0.39
N ARG A 32 -15.37 1.06 1.01
CA ARG A 32 -16.43 1.75 0.28
C ARG A 32 -15.90 2.94 -0.51
N HIS A 33 -15.05 3.77 0.11
CA HIS A 33 -14.54 4.98 -0.53
C HIS A 33 -13.51 4.68 -1.61
N SER A 34 -12.61 3.71 -1.40
CA SER A 34 -11.62 3.32 -2.41
C SER A 34 -12.27 2.72 -3.67
N LEU A 35 -13.32 1.89 -3.51
CA LEU A 35 -14.07 1.35 -4.65
C LEU A 35 -14.80 2.42 -5.46
N ARG A 36 -15.37 3.42 -4.78
CA ARG A 36 -15.97 4.59 -5.44
C ARG A 36 -14.92 5.43 -6.17
N ALA A 37 -13.75 5.65 -5.58
CA ALA A 37 -12.63 6.38 -6.18
C ALA A 37 -12.16 5.78 -7.51
N VAL A 38 -12.25 4.45 -7.61
CA VAL A 38 -11.88 3.69 -8.81
C VAL A 38 -13.07 3.44 -9.75
N GLN A 39 -14.25 3.95 -9.42
CA GLN A 39 -15.49 3.77 -10.18
C GLN A 39 -15.79 2.29 -10.46
N PHE A 40 -15.41 1.40 -9.53
CA PHE A 40 -15.56 -0.05 -9.66
C PHE A 40 -14.93 -0.67 -10.93
N SER A 41 -13.97 0.02 -11.56
CA SER A 41 -13.32 -0.43 -12.79
C SER A 41 -12.49 -1.72 -12.59
N LYS A 42 -12.43 -2.56 -13.64
CA LYS A 42 -11.56 -3.74 -13.71
C LYS A 42 -10.24 -3.34 -14.40
N PRO A 43 -9.05 -3.78 -13.94
CA PRO A 43 -8.77 -4.72 -12.83
C PRO A 43 -8.71 -4.06 -11.45
N SER A 44 -8.81 -2.74 -11.39
CA SER A 44 -8.51 -1.89 -10.24
C SER A 44 -9.28 -2.23 -8.96
N ARG A 45 -10.57 -2.57 -9.08
CA ARG A 45 -11.41 -3.05 -7.98
C ARG A 45 -10.79 -4.23 -7.24
N TYR A 46 -10.25 -5.22 -7.97
CA TYR A 46 -9.72 -6.43 -7.35
C TYR A 46 -8.41 -6.17 -6.63
N VAL A 47 -7.58 -5.30 -7.20
CA VAL A 47 -6.29 -4.89 -6.61
C VAL A 47 -6.50 -4.24 -5.25
N ILE A 48 -7.39 -3.24 -5.17
CA ILE A 48 -7.68 -2.51 -3.93
C ILE A 48 -8.26 -3.44 -2.86
N VAL A 49 -9.21 -4.30 -3.24
CA VAL A 49 -9.82 -5.25 -2.31
C VAL A 49 -8.77 -6.21 -1.76
N ASP A 50 -7.88 -6.74 -2.60
CA ASP A 50 -6.81 -7.63 -2.19
C ASP A 50 -5.83 -6.93 -1.25
N GLN A 51 -5.43 -5.69 -1.56
CA GLN A 51 -4.55 -4.90 -0.70
C GLN A 51 -5.17 -4.60 0.66
N LEU A 52 -6.44 -4.16 0.71
CA LEU A 52 -7.14 -3.90 1.97
C LEU A 52 -7.32 -5.18 2.79
N ARG A 53 -7.66 -6.30 2.14
CA ARG A 53 -7.77 -7.59 2.83
C ARG A 53 -6.42 -8.04 3.39
N ALA A 54 -5.33 -7.87 2.64
CA ALA A 54 -3.99 -8.19 3.11
C ALA A 54 -3.58 -7.31 4.30
N ALA A 55 -3.87 -6.00 4.23
CA ALA A 55 -3.54 -5.06 5.28
C ALA A 55 -4.26 -5.34 6.60
N PHE A 56 -5.54 -5.76 6.55
CA PHE A 56 -6.36 -6.03 7.73
C PHE A 56 -6.43 -7.53 8.10
N ARG A 57 -5.63 -8.41 7.45
CA ARG A 57 -5.68 -9.86 7.68
C ARG A 57 -5.27 -10.25 9.09
N ASP A 58 -4.22 -9.60 9.60
CA ASP A 58 -3.67 -9.85 10.93
C ASP A 58 -4.09 -8.73 11.89
N PRO A 59 -5.03 -8.99 12.82
CA PRO A 59 -5.61 -7.94 13.67
C PRO A 59 -4.58 -7.31 14.62
N LYS A 60 -3.62 -8.09 15.10
CA LYS A 60 -2.56 -7.62 16.00
C LYS A 60 -1.61 -6.63 15.32
N ALA A 61 -1.16 -6.96 14.11
CA ALA A 61 -0.31 -6.08 13.30
C ALA A 61 -1.08 -4.83 12.84
N SER A 62 -2.36 -5.00 12.50
CA SER A 62 -3.25 -3.90 12.14
C SER A 62 -3.43 -2.92 13.29
N ALA A 63 -3.72 -3.42 14.50
CA ALA A 63 -3.89 -2.59 15.69
C ALA A 63 -2.61 -1.81 16.05
N ALA A 64 -1.43 -2.40 15.87
CA ALA A 64 -0.16 -1.74 16.14
C ALA A 64 0.15 -0.57 15.19
N THR A 65 -0.31 -0.65 13.94
CA THR A 65 -0.06 0.38 12.91
C THR A 65 -1.25 1.33 12.73
N PHE A 66 -2.35 1.12 13.46
CA PHE A 66 -3.60 1.82 13.25
C PHE A 66 -3.54 3.25 13.79
N ASP A 67 -3.76 4.21 12.91
CA ASP A 67 -3.90 5.63 13.25
C ASP A 67 -5.23 6.15 12.71
N ARG A 68 -6.10 6.61 13.62
CA ARG A 68 -7.44 7.13 13.32
C ARG A 68 -7.37 8.33 12.37
N GLU A 69 -6.42 9.23 12.56
CA GLU A 69 -6.28 10.43 11.73
C GLU A 69 -5.73 10.09 10.34
N ARG A 70 -4.84 9.11 10.23
CA ARG A 70 -4.37 8.65 8.89
C ARG A 70 -5.50 7.99 8.11
N VAL A 71 -6.34 7.19 8.77
CA VAL A 71 -7.53 6.61 8.14
C VAL A 71 -8.49 7.70 7.68
N ARG A 72 -8.76 8.70 8.53
CA ARG A 72 -9.63 9.84 8.21
C ARG A 72 -9.11 10.62 6.99
N ARG A 73 -7.82 10.94 6.96
CA ARG A 73 -7.15 11.63 5.84
C ARG A 73 -7.19 10.78 4.56
N THR A 74 -7.01 9.48 4.66
CA THR A 74 -7.09 8.57 3.51
C THR A 74 -8.51 8.47 2.95
N ILE A 75 -9.53 8.49 3.79
CA ILE A 75 -10.93 8.59 3.33
C ILE A 75 -11.16 9.91 2.60
N TRP A 76 -10.61 11.01 3.11
CA TRP A 76 -10.70 12.32 2.44
C TRP A 76 -9.99 12.32 1.08
N PHE A 77 -8.80 11.74 1.00
CA PHE A 77 -8.07 11.52 -0.26
C PHE A 77 -8.91 10.75 -1.29
N PHE A 78 -9.60 9.66 -0.89
CA PHE A 78 -10.47 8.93 -1.81
C PHE A 78 -11.70 9.74 -2.24
N LYS A 79 -12.27 10.56 -1.35
CA LYS A 79 -13.37 11.46 -1.72
C LYS A 79 -12.90 12.51 -2.73
N ALA A 80 -11.74 13.13 -2.51
CA ALA A 80 -11.14 14.06 -3.47
C ALA A 80 -10.92 13.39 -4.84
N ALA A 81 -10.38 12.17 -4.85
CA ALA A 81 -10.18 11.38 -6.07
C ALA A 81 -11.49 11.03 -6.83
N THR A 82 -12.63 11.00 -6.15
CA THR A 82 -13.95 10.83 -6.81
C THR A 82 -14.52 12.13 -7.38
N GLN A 83 -14.28 13.25 -6.71
CA GLN A 83 -14.89 14.53 -7.04
C GLN A 83 -14.18 15.21 -8.20
N GLU A 84 -12.84 15.15 -8.21
CA GLU A 84 -12.02 15.85 -9.18
C GLU A 84 -11.08 14.88 -9.91
N ALA A 85 -10.83 15.14 -11.20
CA ALA A 85 -9.81 14.45 -11.97
C ALA A 85 -8.40 14.99 -11.67
N GLY A 86 -8.11 15.20 -10.37
CA GLY A 86 -6.89 15.80 -9.86
C GLY A 86 -5.71 14.83 -9.70
N LEU A 87 -4.72 15.25 -8.90
CA LEU A 87 -3.52 14.47 -8.62
C LEU A 87 -3.86 13.18 -7.87
N GLU A 88 -4.83 13.21 -6.97
CA GLU A 88 -5.29 12.08 -6.15
C GLU A 88 -5.79 10.93 -7.04
N SER A 89 -6.60 11.26 -8.06
CA SER A 89 -7.09 10.30 -9.04
C SER A 89 -5.95 9.69 -9.87
N ARG A 90 -4.94 10.50 -10.24
CA ARG A 90 -3.75 10.04 -10.98
C ARG A 90 -2.85 9.15 -10.12
N ILE A 91 -2.58 9.56 -8.88
CA ILE A 91 -1.80 8.78 -7.90
C ILE A 91 -2.47 7.43 -7.69
N LEU A 92 -3.77 7.40 -7.41
CA LEU A 92 -4.51 6.16 -7.19
C LEU A 92 -4.45 5.21 -8.40
N LYS A 93 -4.63 5.74 -9.61
CA LYS A 93 -4.50 4.94 -10.85
C LYS A 93 -3.09 4.37 -11.01
N ASN A 94 -2.06 5.15 -10.72
CA ASN A 94 -0.68 4.70 -10.79
C ASN A 94 -0.41 3.59 -9.76
N LEU A 95 -0.84 3.78 -8.51
CA LEU A 95 -0.68 2.80 -7.43
C LEU A 95 -1.27 1.45 -7.83
N VAL A 96 -2.52 1.47 -8.29
CA VAL A 96 -3.23 0.28 -8.73
C VAL A 96 -2.54 -0.38 -9.93
N ARG A 97 -2.08 0.42 -10.89
CA ARG A 97 -1.39 -0.08 -12.09
C ARG A 97 -0.09 -0.79 -11.72
N VAL A 98 0.77 -0.16 -10.93
CA VAL A 98 2.05 -0.73 -10.50
C VAL A 98 1.81 -2.02 -9.71
N HIS A 99 0.84 -2.03 -8.80
CA HIS A 99 0.52 -3.23 -8.03
C HIS A 99 0.00 -4.37 -8.93
N TRP A 100 -0.85 -4.06 -9.90
CA TRP A 100 -1.35 -5.04 -10.87
C TRP A 100 -0.23 -5.63 -11.73
N GLU A 101 0.66 -4.77 -12.25
CA GLU A 101 1.81 -5.17 -13.04
C GLU A 101 2.77 -6.05 -12.22
N ARG A 102 3.04 -5.70 -10.97
CA ARG A 102 3.87 -6.50 -10.05
C ARG A 102 3.28 -7.88 -9.81
N LYS A 103 1.97 -7.98 -9.55
CA LYS A 103 1.26 -9.25 -9.35
C LYS A 103 1.25 -10.10 -10.64
N ARG A 104 1.13 -9.47 -11.81
CA ARG A 104 1.23 -10.15 -13.11
C ARG A 104 2.65 -10.66 -13.38
N ALA A 105 3.67 -9.84 -13.14
CA ALA A 105 5.07 -10.20 -13.32
C ALA A 105 5.47 -11.36 -12.40
N GLY A 106 5.03 -11.36 -11.14
CA GLY A 106 5.26 -12.47 -10.20
C GLY A 106 4.63 -13.79 -10.67
N ARG A 107 3.39 -13.75 -11.19
CA ARG A 107 2.73 -14.94 -11.75
C ARG A 107 3.44 -15.47 -13.00
N TRP A 108 3.84 -14.58 -13.90
CA TRP A 108 4.52 -14.94 -15.15
C TRP A 108 5.94 -15.48 -14.93
N SER A 109 6.69 -14.89 -13.99
CA SER A 109 8.01 -15.35 -13.59
C SER A 109 7.98 -16.69 -12.85
N SER A 110 6.94 -16.93 -12.04
CA SER A 110 6.73 -18.24 -11.40
C SER A 110 6.49 -19.35 -12.44
N TRP A 111 5.59 -19.15 -13.39
CA TRP A 111 5.30 -20.14 -14.44
C TRP A 111 6.51 -20.41 -15.34
N LYS A 112 7.21 -19.36 -15.81
CA LYS A 112 8.45 -19.53 -16.58
C LYS A 112 9.55 -20.21 -15.76
N GLY A 113 9.67 -19.86 -14.48
CA GLY A 113 10.62 -20.48 -13.57
C GLY A 113 10.33 -21.96 -13.35
N GLN A 114 9.05 -22.35 -13.27
CA GLN A 114 8.63 -23.75 -13.18
C GLN A 114 8.92 -24.52 -14.48
N ILE A 115 8.67 -23.94 -15.65
CA ILE A 115 9.04 -24.57 -16.94
C ILE A 115 10.56 -24.77 -17.04
N VAL A 116 11.35 -23.75 -16.71
CA VAL A 116 12.82 -23.83 -16.76
C VAL A 116 13.36 -24.84 -15.74
N LYS A 117 12.77 -24.93 -14.55
CA LYS A 117 13.13 -25.94 -13.54
C LYS A 117 12.75 -27.34 -13.99
N ALA A 118 11.56 -27.54 -14.58
CA ALA A 118 11.13 -28.81 -15.13
C ALA A 118 12.04 -29.26 -16.30
N ALA A 119 12.43 -28.32 -17.18
CA ALA A 119 13.38 -28.59 -18.27
C ALA A 119 14.80 -28.91 -17.76
N GLN A 120 15.27 -28.23 -16.70
CA GLN A 120 16.56 -28.52 -16.05
C GLN A 120 16.56 -29.86 -15.32
N GLN A 121 15.42 -30.28 -14.75
CA GLN A 121 15.28 -31.60 -14.13
C GLN A 121 15.22 -32.72 -15.19
N ALA A 122 14.68 -32.44 -16.38
CA ALA A 122 14.64 -33.37 -17.50
C ALA A 122 15.97 -33.45 -18.29
N GLY A 123 16.80 -32.40 -18.27
CA GLY A 123 18.07 -32.33 -18.99
C GLY A 123 19.23 -31.90 -18.11
N LYS A 124 19.88 -32.86 -17.43
CA LYS A 124 21.20 -32.67 -16.82
C LYS A 124 22.25 -32.51 -17.93
N THR A 125 22.48 -31.28 -18.38
CA THR A 125 23.72 -30.88 -19.07
C THR A 125 23.95 -29.41 -18.79
N GLU A 126 25.12 -29.12 -18.20
CA GLU A 126 25.48 -27.79 -17.73
C GLU A 126 25.81 -26.87 -18.92
N CYS A 127 24.89 -25.97 -19.25
CA CYS A 127 25.15 -24.89 -20.19
C CYS A 127 25.43 -23.59 -19.40
N PRO A 128 26.53 -22.87 -19.67
CA PRO A 128 26.87 -21.64 -18.96
C PRO A 128 25.88 -20.54 -19.33
N LYS A 129 25.14 -20.04 -18.32
CA LYS A 129 24.14 -18.99 -18.49
C LYS A 129 24.85 -17.67 -18.78
N ARG A 130 24.77 -17.19 -20.03
CA ARG A 130 25.11 -15.81 -20.41
C ARG A 130 24.20 -14.83 -19.67
N THR A 131 24.67 -14.28 -18.57
CA THR A 131 24.03 -13.15 -17.88
C THR A 131 24.25 -11.89 -18.71
N LYS A 132 23.19 -11.40 -19.36
CA LYS A 132 23.22 -10.07 -19.98
C LYS A 132 23.46 -9.03 -18.87
N PRO A 133 24.25 -7.97 -19.11
CA PRO A 133 24.45 -6.92 -18.13
C PRO A 133 23.10 -6.31 -17.77
N THR A 134 22.66 -6.56 -16.54
CA THR A 134 21.42 -6.02 -16.01
C THR A 134 21.67 -4.54 -15.68
N HIS A 135 20.87 -3.64 -16.24
CA HIS A 135 20.93 -2.21 -15.89
C HIS A 135 20.82 -2.06 -14.36
N PRO A 136 21.59 -1.18 -13.69
CA PRO A 136 21.59 -1.07 -12.22
C PRO A 136 20.22 -0.72 -11.61
N ILE A 137 19.32 -0.18 -12.43
CA ILE A 137 17.94 0.16 -12.07
C ILE A 137 17.04 -1.10 -12.09
N ARG A 138 17.35 -2.09 -12.93
CA ARG A 138 16.58 -3.34 -13.05
C ARG A 138 16.82 -4.21 -11.82
N GLY A 139 15.78 -4.40 -11.02
CA GLY A 139 15.77 -5.11 -9.75
C GLY A 139 15.55 -4.19 -8.54
N THR A 140 15.81 -2.89 -8.65
CA THR A 140 15.63 -1.89 -7.58
C THR A 140 14.46 -0.94 -7.83
N GLU A 141 13.80 -1.02 -8.99
CA GLU A 141 12.71 -0.10 -9.36
C GLU A 141 11.58 -0.03 -8.32
N TYR A 142 11.21 -1.18 -7.75
CA TYR A 142 10.17 -1.22 -6.73
C TYR A 142 10.63 -0.58 -5.42
N THR A 143 11.91 -0.68 -5.05
CA THR A 143 12.44 -0.07 -3.83
C THR A 143 12.31 1.45 -3.86
N HIS A 144 12.67 2.07 -4.99
CA HIS A 144 12.50 3.53 -5.16
C HIS A 144 11.03 3.93 -5.06
N TYR A 145 10.15 3.15 -5.69
CA TYR A 145 8.72 3.37 -5.62
C TYR A 145 8.15 3.24 -4.20
N GLU A 146 8.52 2.21 -3.44
CA GLU A 146 8.09 2.06 -2.03
C GLU A 146 8.57 3.23 -1.17
N ASN A 147 9.81 3.70 -1.38
CA ASN A 147 10.33 4.87 -0.67
C ASN A 147 9.52 6.13 -0.99
N THR A 148 9.11 6.33 -2.25
CA THR A 148 8.24 7.46 -2.60
C THR A 148 6.86 7.38 -1.97
N ILE A 149 6.28 6.18 -1.85
CA ILE A 149 5.00 5.98 -1.15
C ILE A 149 5.17 6.26 0.34
N ALA A 150 6.26 5.81 0.96
CA ALA A 150 6.55 6.11 2.36
C ALA A 150 6.61 7.62 2.62
N MET A 151 7.37 8.36 1.81
CA MET A 151 7.44 9.82 1.90
C MET A 151 6.08 10.49 1.68
N LEU A 152 5.28 10.02 0.72
CA LEU A 152 3.93 10.53 0.49
C LEU A 152 3.02 10.29 1.71
N ASN A 153 3.09 9.10 2.27
CA ASN A 153 2.31 8.71 3.44
C ASN A 153 2.67 9.52 4.67
N ASP A 154 3.94 9.89 4.84
CA ASP A 154 4.40 10.67 5.99
C ASP A 154 4.07 12.16 5.81
N THR A 155 4.29 12.71 4.61
CA THR A 155 3.99 14.13 4.32
C THR A 155 2.49 14.43 4.34
N MET A 156 1.65 13.56 3.77
CA MET A 156 0.19 13.74 3.74
C MET A 156 -0.53 13.05 4.90
N GLY A 157 0.17 12.24 5.70
CA GLY A 157 -0.45 11.43 6.75
C GLY A 157 -1.47 10.43 6.22
N LEU A 158 -1.14 9.74 5.12
CA LEU A 158 -2.00 8.72 4.50
C LEU A 158 -1.58 7.31 4.91
N CYS A 159 -2.40 6.31 4.59
CA CYS A 159 -2.11 4.90 4.82
C CYS A 159 -2.10 4.06 3.52
N LEU A 160 -1.48 4.58 2.46
CA LEU A 160 -1.38 3.91 1.16
C LEU A 160 -0.30 2.80 1.17
N ARG A 161 -0.50 1.73 0.38
CA ARG A 161 0.41 0.58 0.24
C ARG A 161 0.30 -0.01 -1.16
#